data_AF-R7ZFI4-F1
#
_entry.id   AF-R7ZFI4-F1
#
_cell.length_a   1.000
_cell.length_b   1.000
_cell.length_c   1.000
_cell.angle_alpha   90.00
_cell.angle_beta   90.00
_cell.angle_gamma   90.00
#
_symmetry.space_group_name_H-M   'P 1'
#
loop_
_entity.id
_entity.type
_entity.pdbx_description
1 polymer ?
#
loop_
_entity_poly.entity_id
_entity_poly.type
_entity_poly.pdbx_seq_one_letter_code
_entity_poly.pdbx_strand_id
1 'polypeptide(L)'
;MSISTKKAFGKSTLYKGLNIYPVRMMDADEFYDYVQCLLLPKSDFQEPEVIRMSYFMFLLALSQNKDGPDLLAKLIALYRLIFKTEDIQFTINEKGMAFIIVDGISLHERDFDKIKTIISEQNLIDLDDEFIDPGTKKAIQEARAFMAKRKTKQADLEQQIVAYHCKSGLPYHEIENLTLYQFHKGLIRMDYMVSSDAILNARYSGMVEFKNDQDLPHWLGHIDEPKKNEDVIMTKSAFDKQMKQLGLDSSSNKKQ
;
A
#
# COMPACT_ATOMS: atom_id res chain seq x y z
N MET A 1 -17.07 3.44 -14.58
CA MET A 1 -15.63 3.66 -14.31
C MET A 1 -15.20 4.96 -14.96
N SER A 2 -14.65 5.89 -14.20
CA SER A 2 -13.92 7.03 -14.77
C SER A 2 -12.62 6.47 -15.37
N ILE A 3 -12.49 6.45 -16.70
CA ILE A 3 -11.28 5.97 -17.37
C ILE A 3 -10.21 7.04 -17.19
N SER A 4 -9.20 6.76 -16.35
CA SER A 4 -8.06 7.65 -16.13
C SER A 4 -6.77 6.93 -16.45
N THR A 5 -6.04 7.43 -17.45
CA THR A 5 -4.72 6.91 -17.85
C THR A 5 -3.57 7.61 -17.12
N LYS A 6 -3.86 8.56 -16.21
CA LYS A 6 -2.87 9.43 -15.58
C LYS A 6 -1.75 8.65 -14.88
N LYS A 7 -2.09 7.63 -14.09
CA LYS A 7 -1.13 6.81 -13.32
C LYS A 7 -0.21 6.00 -14.24
N ALA A 8 -0.79 5.39 -15.28
CA ALA A 8 -0.03 4.64 -16.29
C ALA A 8 0.98 5.52 -17.04
N PHE A 9 0.69 6.80 -17.21
CA PHE A 9 1.59 7.79 -17.83
C PHE A 9 2.41 8.62 -16.82
N GLY A 10 2.37 8.29 -15.53
CA GLY A 10 3.12 9.02 -14.50
C GLY A 10 2.76 10.50 -14.38
N LYS A 11 1.53 10.89 -14.73
CA LYS A 11 1.08 12.29 -14.68
C LYS A 11 0.73 12.72 -13.25
N SER A 12 0.98 14.00 -12.95
CA SER A 12 0.55 14.62 -11.71
C SER A 12 -0.97 14.66 -11.58
N THR A 13 -1.42 14.76 -10.33
CA THR A 13 -2.81 15.02 -9.98
C THR A 13 -2.94 16.47 -9.52
N LEU A 14 -3.74 17.26 -10.25
CA LEU A 14 -4.04 18.64 -9.88
C LEU A 14 -5.08 18.65 -8.75
N TYR A 15 -4.76 19.32 -7.66
CA TYR A 15 -5.63 19.47 -6.51
C TYR A 15 -5.53 20.90 -5.96
N LYS A 16 -6.64 21.66 -5.99
CA LYS A 16 -6.70 23.06 -5.56
C LYS A 16 -5.61 23.98 -6.13
N GLY A 17 -5.15 23.73 -7.36
CA GLY A 17 -4.08 24.49 -8.00
C GLY A 17 -2.67 23.96 -7.75
N LEU A 18 -2.50 22.98 -6.86
CA LEU A 18 -1.24 22.30 -6.61
C LEU A 18 -1.12 21.02 -7.44
N ASN A 19 0.07 20.76 -7.97
CA ASN A 19 0.37 19.50 -8.64
C ASN A 19 0.95 18.51 -7.64
N ILE A 20 0.31 17.35 -7.49
CA ILE A 20 0.84 16.23 -6.70
C ILE A 20 1.45 15.22 -7.67
N TYR A 21 2.78 15.14 -7.65
CA TYR A 21 3.56 14.29 -8.55
C TYR A 21 3.68 12.87 -7.98
N PRO A 22 3.56 11.84 -8.82
CA PRO A 22 3.92 10.49 -8.42
C PRO A 22 5.43 10.40 -8.19
N VAL A 23 5.82 9.53 -7.26
CA VAL A 23 7.22 9.30 -6.89
C VAL A 23 7.89 8.41 -7.92
N ARG A 24 9.16 8.70 -8.21
CA ARG A 24 10.00 7.92 -9.13
C ARG A 24 10.79 6.85 -8.39
N MET A 25 11.20 5.82 -9.11
CA MET A 25 12.04 4.75 -8.56
C MET A 25 13.36 5.27 -7.99
N MET A 26 13.93 6.33 -8.57
CA MET A 26 15.13 6.97 -8.04
C MET A 26 14.97 7.59 -6.64
N ASP A 27 13.74 7.91 -6.24
CA ASP A 27 13.42 8.52 -4.94
C ASP A 27 12.68 7.52 -4.02
N ALA A 28 12.75 6.22 -4.34
CA ALA A 28 11.94 5.20 -3.68
C ALA A 28 12.32 5.02 -2.20
N ASP A 29 13.61 5.01 -1.88
CA ASP A 29 14.11 4.79 -0.53
C ASP A 29 13.69 5.95 0.40
N GLU A 30 13.90 7.19 -0.05
CA GLU A 30 13.46 8.39 0.65
C GLU A 30 11.95 8.38 0.87
N PHE A 31 11.19 8.05 -0.18
CA PHE A 31 9.74 7.98 -0.07
C PHE A 31 9.27 6.93 0.93
N TYR A 32 9.84 5.73 0.91
CA TYR A 32 9.48 4.66 1.85
C TYR A 32 9.88 4.99 3.29
N ASP A 33 10.89 5.82 3.51
CA ASP A 33 11.19 6.35 4.84
C ASP A 33 10.17 7.41 5.28
N TYR A 34 9.85 8.37 4.41
CA TYR A 34 9.01 9.52 4.76
C TYR A 34 7.54 9.15 4.90
N VAL A 35 7.01 8.28 4.02
CA VAL A 35 5.59 7.90 4.00
C VAL A 35 5.14 7.15 5.25
N GLN A 36 6.07 6.63 6.04
CA GLN A 36 5.79 5.98 7.32
C GLN A 36 5.00 6.86 8.28
N CYS A 37 5.14 8.19 8.20
CA CYS A 37 4.36 9.11 9.02
C CYS A 37 2.84 9.03 8.73
N LEU A 38 2.44 8.53 7.56
CA LEU A 38 1.03 8.35 7.16
C LEU A 38 0.47 6.96 7.50
N LEU A 39 1.31 6.04 7.99
CA LEU A 39 0.96 4.65 8.31
C LEU A 39 0.70 4.43 9.80
N LEU A 40 0.74 5.50 10.61
CA LEU A 40 0.49 5.38 12.05
C LEU A 40 -0.98 5.01 12.30
N PRO A 41 -1.24 3.93 13.06
CA PRO A 41 -2.60 3.45 13.30
C PRO A 41 -3.26 4.31 14.38
N LYS A 42 -3.91 5.39 13.96
CA LYS A 42 -4.69 6.26 14.86
C LYS A 42 -5.75 5.45 15.64
N SER A 43 -6.27 4.38 15.04
CA SER A 43 -7.22 3.43 15.65
C SER A 43 -6.69 2.71 16.90
N ASP A 44 -5.38 2.60 17.06
CA ASP A 44 -4.78 1.88 18.19
C ASP A 44 -4.87 2.71 19.49
N PHE A 45 -5.15 4.01 19.38
CA PHE A 45 -5.34 4.92 20.52
C PHE A 45 -6.82 4.90 20.95
N GLN A 46 -7.08 4.41 22.17
CA GLN A 46 -8.44 4.30 22.72
C GLN A 46 -8.94 5.57 23.44
N GLU A 47 -8.17 6.66 23.38
CA GLU A 47 -8.53 7.92 24.00
C GLU A 47 -9.61 8.65 23.18
N PRO A 48 -10.75 9.04 23.78
CA PRO A 48 -11.86 9.67 23.05
C PRO A 48 -11.46 10.93 22.27
N GLU A 49 -10.49 11.69 22.78
CA GLU A 49 -9.95 12.89 22.14
C GLU A 49 -9.14 12.54 20.88
N VAL A 50 -8.29 11.50 20.95
CA VAL A 50 -7.52 10.99 19.81
C VAL A 50 -8.44 10.41 18.76
N ILE A 51 -9.48 9.67 19.14
CA ILE A 51 -10.46 9.12 18.18
C ILE A 51 -11.12 10.26 17.38
N ARG A 52 -11.48 11.36 18.05
CA ARG A 52 -12.25 12.48 17.47
C ARG A 52 -11.43 13.47 16.64
N MET A 53 -10.13 13.66 16.92
CA MET A 53 -9.31 14.63 16.18
C MET A 53 -9.07 14.20 14.72
N SER A 54 -8.73 15.12 13.83
CA SER A 54 -8.31 14.76 12.47
C SER A 54 -6.99 13.98 12.47
N TYR A 55 -6.70 13.23 11.40
CA TYR A 55 -5.41 12.53 11.30
C TYR A 55 -4.24 13.51 11.31
N PHE A 56 -4.39 14.68 10.66
CA PHE A 56 -3.36 15.71 10.67
C PHE A 56 -3.10 16.26 12.09
N MET A 57 -4.15 16.56 12.86
CA MET A 57 -4.01 16.99 14.26
C MET A 57 -3.37 15.90 15.12
N PHE A 58 -3.69 14.63 14.87
CA PHE A 58 -3.05 13.50 15.53
C PHE A 58 -1.54 13.46 15.27
N LEU A 59 -1.11 13.66 14.02
CA LEU A 59 0.33 13.74 13.69
C LEU A 59 1.02 14.91 14.38
N LEU A 60 0.39 16.09 14.38
CA LEU A 60 0.93 17.27 15.06
C LEU A 60 1.06 17.03 16.56
N ALA A 61 0.05 16.45 17.21
CA ALA A 61 0.09 16.14 18.63
C ALA A 61 1.21 15.16 18.99
N LEU A 62 1.38 14.09 18.19
CA LEU A 62 2.47 13.13 18.39
C LEU A 62 3.85 13.76 18.20
N SER A 63 3.99 14.69 17.24
CA SER A 63 5.26 15.36 16.97
C SER A 63 5.75 16.29 18.11
N GLN A 64 4.87 16.67 19.04
CA GLN A 64 5.25 17.50 20.19
C GLN A 64 5.90 16.69 21.34
N ASN A 65 5.84 15.35 21.29
CA ASN A 65 6.51 14.52 22.28
C ASN A 65 8.02 14.46 22.01
N LYS A 66 8.82 14.91 22.98
CA LYS A 66 10.29 15.04 22.88
C LYS A 66 11.05 13.73 22.61
N ASP A 67 10.43 12.59 22.89
CA ASP A 67 11.00 11.25 22.66
C ASP A 67 10.41 10.58 21.39
N GLY A 68 9.62 11.30 20.60
CA GLY A 68 8.95 10.77 19.41
C GLY A 68 9.85 10.74 18.16
N PRO A 69 9.56 9.86 17.18
CA PRO A 69 10.14 9.97 15.84
C PRO A 69 9.83 11.35 15.25
N ASP A 70 10.73 11.89 14.42
CA ASP A 70 10.55 13.19 13.77
C ASP A 70 9.50 13.11 12.64
N LEU A 71 8.25 12.85 13.04
CA LEU A 71 7.09 12.66 12.17
C LEU A 71 6.81 13.91 11.35
N LEU A 72 7.06 15.08 11.93
CA LEU A 72 6.84 16.34 11.25
C LEU A 72 7.89 16.55 10.17
N ALA A 73 9.18 16.31 10.44
CA ALA A 73 10.19 16.39 9.38
C ALA A 73 9.93 15.38 8.27
N LYS A 74 9.53 14.14 8.61
CA LYS A 74 9.12 13.15 7.60
C LYS A 74 7.94 13.63 6.75
N LEU A 75 6.93 14.25 7.38
CA LEU A 75 5.79 14.80 6.66
C LEU A 75 6.19 15.99 5.76
N ILE A 76 7.07 16.89 6.23
CA ILE A 76 7.62 17.98 5.41
C ILE A 76 8.39 17.40 4.22
N ALA A 77 9.29 16.45 4.45
CA ALA A 77 10.11 15.83 3.41
C ALA A 77 9.24 15.11 2.37
N LEU A 78 8.21 14.39 2.83
CA LEU A 78 7.21 13.79 1.94
C LEU A 78 6.50 14.84 1.08
N TYR A 79 6.08 15.96 1.68
CA TYR A 79 5.39 17.03 0.96
C TYR A 79 6.33 17.69 -0.06
N ARG A 80 7.60 17.90 0.27
CA ARG A 80 8.61 18.40 -0.65
C ARG A 80 8.77 17.49 -1.86
N LEU A 81 8.83 16.18 -1.61
CA LEU A 81 8.97 15.17 -2.65
C LEU A 81 7.77 15.17 -3.62
N ILE A 82 6.54 15.20 -3.10
CA ILE A 82 5.32 15.09 -3.93
C ILE A 82 4.88 16.41 -4.56
N PHE A 83 5.12 17.56 -3.94
CA PHE A 83 4.76 18.87 -4.49
C PHE A 83 5.90 19.50 -5.28
N LYS A 84 7.14 19.03 -5.08
CA LYS A 84 8.36 19.57 -5.69
C LYS A 84 8.58 21.05 -5.38
N THR A 85 8.33 21.42 -4.12
CA THR A 85 8.55 22.75 -3.57
C THR A 85 9.14 22.66 -2.17
N GLU A 86 9.93 23.66 -1.79
CA GLU A 86 10.46 23.83 -0.43
C GLU A 86 9.54 24.67 0.46
N ASP A 87 8.60 25.43 -0.13
CA ASP A 87 7.68 26.32 0.57
C ASP A 87 6.51 25.52 1.17
N ILE A 88 6.80 24.86 2.29
CA ILE A 88 5.84 24.10 3.08
C ILE A 88 5.88 24.56 4.53
N GLN A 89 4.73 24.93 5.07
CA GLN A 89 4.59 25.38 6.45
C GLN A 89 3.39 24.72 7.12
N PHE A 90 3.58 24.31 8.37
CA PHE A 90 2.52 23.82 9.23
C PHE A 90 2.22 24.86 10.31
N THR A 91 0.95 25.22 10.47
CA THR A 91 0.54 26.24 11.43
C THR A 91 -0.76 25.86 12.11
N ILE A 92 -0.96 26.38 13.32
CA ILE A 92 -2.19 26.25 14.09
C ILE A 92 -2.69 27.66 14.36
N ASN A 93 -3.95 27.95 14.05
CA ASN A 93 -4.51 29.27 14.33
C ASN A 93 -4.95 29.40 15.81
N GLU A 94 -5.34 30.62 16.20
CA GLU A 94 -5.83 30.94 17.55
C GLU A 94 -7.06 30.12 17.97
N LYS A 95 -7.78 29.51 17.01
CA LYS A 95 -8.96 28.66 17.26
C LYS A 95 -8.59 27.17 17.37
N GLY A 96 -7.31 26.82 17.34
CA GLY A 96 -6.83 25.44 17.43
C GLY A 96 -7.01 24.62 16.14
N MET A 97 -7.31 25.26 15.01
CA MET A 97 -7.39 24.58 13.72
C MET A 97 -6.00 24.52 13.09
N ALA A 98 -5.59 23.35 12.58
CA ALA A 98 -4.33 23.19 11.88
C ALA A 98 -4.46 23.40 10.36
N PHE A 99 -3.43 23.99 9.78
CA PHE A 99 -3.34 24.31 8.35
C PHE A 99 -1.97 23.92 7.82
N ILE A 100 -1.97 23.57 6.54
CA ILE A 100 -0.75 23.39 5.74
C ILE A 100 -0.74 24.48 4.69
N ILE A 101 0.37 25.18 4.54
CA ILE A 101 0.56 26.14 3.46
C ILE A 101 1.61 25.55 2.52
N VAL A 102 1.26 25.41 1.24
CA VAL A 102 2.15 24.92 0.18
C VAL A 102 2.12 25.93 -0.96
N ASP A 103 3.25 26.54 -1.31
CA ASP A 103 3.35 27.61 -2.32
C ASP A 103 2.29 28.71 -2.13
N GLY A 104 2.08 29.14 -0.89
CA GLY A 104 1.06 30.12 -0.51
C GLY A 104 -0.40 29.63 -0.54
N ILE A 105 -0.67 28.38 -0.94
CA ILE A 105 -2.02 27.79 -0.94
C ILE A 105 -2.31 27.14 0.42
N SER A 106 -3.38 27.60 1.07
CA SER A 106 -3.82 27.06 2.36
C SER A 106 -4.66 25.80 2.18
N LEU A 107 -4.28 24.74 2.90
CA LEU A 107 -4.90 23.43 2.93
C LEU A 107 -5.36 23.11 4.36
N HIS A 108 -6.59 22.62 4.48
CA HIS A 108 -7.21 22.25 5.76
C HIS A 108 -7.18 20.74 6.00
N GLU A 109 -7.70 20.29 7.14
CA GLU A 109 -7.73 18.87 7.52
C GLU A 109 -8.36 17.95 6.45
N ARG A 110 -9.49 18.36 5.84
CA ARG A 110 -10.12 17.57 4.77
C ARG A 110 -9.23 17.45 3.53
N ASP A 111 -8.40 18.45 3.30
CA ASP A 111 -7.49 18.46 2.16
C ASP A 111 -6.31 17.53 2.42
N PHE A 112 -5.84 17.44 3.66
CA PHE A 112 -4.84 16.47 4.08
C PHE A 112 -5.31 15.03 3.78
N ASP A 113 -6.53 14.65 4.16
CA ASP A 113 -7.05 13.29 3.89
C ASP A 113 -7.15 12.99 2.39
N LYS A 114 -7.52 14.00 1.58
CA LYS A 114 -7.55 13.88 0.12
C LYS A 114 -6.15 13.73 -0.46
N ILE A 115 -5.18 14.50 0.00
CA ILE A 115 -3.78 14.39 -0.42
C ILE A 115 -3.22 13.02 -0.04
N LYS A 116 -3.49 12.55 1.19
CA LYS A 116 -3.15 11.19 1.66
C LYS A 116 -3.68 10.11 0.70
N THR A 117 -4.96 10.20 0.32
CA THR A 117 -5.55 9.27 -0.67
C THR A 117 -4.83 9.35 -2.02
N ILE A 118 -4.52 10.56 -2.51
CA ILE A 118 -3.83 10.74 -3.79
C ILE A 118 -2.42 10.12 -3.76
N ILE A 119 -1.66 10.33 -2.68
CA ILE A 119 -0.32 9.75 -2.49
C ILE A 119 -0.39 8.21 -2.50
N SER A 120 -1.31 7.63 -1.73
CA SER A 120 -1.56 6.18 -1.68
C SER A 120 -1.83 5.63 -3.08
N GLU A 121 -2.78 6.25 -3.77
CA GLU A 121 -3.25 5.82 -5.07
C GLU A 121 -2.21 5.94 -6.20
N GLN A 122 -1.38 7.00 -6.18
CA GLN A 122 -0.36 7.27 -7.19
C GLN A 122 0.90 6.41 -7.01
N ASN A 123 1.14 5.91 -5.80
CA ASN A 123 2.36 5.19 -5.46
C ASN A 123 2.12 3.74 -5.00
N LEU A 124 0.88 3.27 -5.06
CA LEU A 124 0.45 1.92 -4.65
C LEU A 124 0.82 1.60 -3.20
N ILE A 125 0.70 2.59 -2.32
CA ILE A 125 0.85 2.39 -0.88
C ILE A 125 -0.51 2.18 -0.26
N ASP A 126 -0.63 1.13 0.53
CA ASP A 126 -1.81 0.86 1.33
C ASP A 126 -1.72 1.63 2.64
N LEU A 127 -2.51 2.70 2.74
CA LEU A 127 -2.65 3.48 3.97
C LEU A 127 -3.83 2.90 4.74
N ASP A 128 -3.55 1.97 5.65
CA ASP A 128 -4.54 1.30 6.51
C ASP A 128 -5.27 2.35 7.39
N ASP A 129 -6.49 2.74 7.00
CA ASP A 129 -7.42 3.53 7.85
C ASP A 129 -8.61 2.70 8.38
N GLU A 130 -8.68 1.40 8.05
CA GLU A 130 -9.75 0.54 8.59
C GLU A 130 -9.44 0.11 10.02
N PHE A 131 -10.37 0.39 10.94
CA PHE A 131 -10.36 -0.16 12.29
C PHE A 131 -10.51 -1.68 12.21
N ILE A 132 -9.40 -2.40 12.32
CA ILE A 132 -9.38 -3.84 12.52
C ILE A 132 -9.38 -4.07 14.03
N ASP A 133 -10.31 -4.89 14.54
CA ASP A 133 -10.31 -5.20 15.97
C ASP A 133 -8.95 -5.80 16.39
N PRO A 134 -8.47 -5.53 17.62
CA PRO A 134 -7.14 -5.96 18.06
C PRO A 134 -6.91 -7.49 17.96
N GLY A 135 -7.96 -8.30 18.14
CA GLY A 135 -7.89 -9.76 18.03
C GLY A 135 -7.73 -10.23 16.59
N THR A 136 -8.43 -9.60 15.65
CA THR A 136 -8.34 -9.85 14.21
C THR A 136 -7.02 -9.33 13.64
N LYS A 137 -6.52 -8.17 14.10
CA LYS A 137 -5.21 -7.63 13.71
C LYS A 137 -4.08 -8.57 14.12
N LYS A 138 -4.14 -9.09 15.34
CA LYS A 138 -3.18 -10.09 15.85
C LYS A 138 -3.26 -11.40 15.07
N ALA A 139 -4.45 -11.92 14.81
CA ALA A 139 -4.64 -13.13 14.01
C ALA A 139 -4.14 -12.97 12.56
N ILE A 140 -4.33 -11.79 11.95
CA ILE A 140 -3.81 -11.49 10.61
C ILE A 140 -2.29 -11.42 10.62
N GLN A 141 -1.68 -10.75 11.60
CA GLN A 141 -0.22 -10.70 11.72
C GLN A 141 0.40 -12.07 11.98
N GLU A 142 -0.19 -12.87 12.86
CA GLU A 142 0.27 -14.23 13.15
C GLU A 142 0.15 -15.14 11.93
N ALA A 143 -0.95 -15.05 11.18
CA ALA A 143 -1.13 -15.77 9.93
C ALA A 143 -0.14 -15.31 8.85
N ARG A 144 0.12 -14.01 8.72
CA ARG A 144 1.14 -13.45 7.80
C ARG A 144 2.55 -13.93 8.18
N ALA A 145 2.92 -13.87 9.45
CA ALA A 145 4.21 -14.33 9.94
C ALA A 145 4.40 -15.86 9.78
N PHE A 146 3.33 -16.63 9.93
CA PHE A 146 3.33 -18.08 9.70
C PHE A 146 3.46 -18.42 8.21
N MET A 147 2.75 -17.70 7.33
CA MET A 147 2.84 -17.84 5.87
C MET A 147 4.23 -17.43 5.34
N ALA A 148 4.83 -16.38 5.90
CA ALA A 148 6.18 -15.92 5.57
C ALA A 148 7.27 -16.97 5.90
N LYS A 149 7.01 -17.88 6.86
CA LYS A 149 7.91 -19.00 7.17
C LYS A 149 7.81 -20.16 6.17
N ARG A 150 6.78 -20.19 5.32
CA ARG A 150 6.49 -21.32 4.40
C ARG A 150 6.55 -20.98 2.91
N LYS A 151 6.37 -19.72 2.52
CA LYS A 151 6.56 -19.28 1.12
C LYS A 151 8.03 -18.93 0.85
N THR A 152 8.45 -19.12 -0.41
CA THR A 152 9.65 -18.52 -0.97
C THR A 152 9.68 -17.04 -0.57
N LYS A 153 10.79 -16.57 0.01
CA LYS A 153 10.93 -15.15 0.38
C LYS A 153 10.62 -14.31 -0.86
N GLN A 154 9.68 -13.38 -0.72
CA GLN A 154 9.42 -12.40 -1.77
C GLN A 154 10.70 -11.59 -1.98
N ALA A 155 11.04 -11.32 -3.24
CA ALA A 155 12.18 -10.50 -3.60
C ALA A 155 12.08 -9.13 -2.94
N ASP A 156 13.18 -8.63 -2.40
CA ASP A 156 13.28 -7.23 -1.94
C ASP A 156 13.27 -6.26 -3.13
N LEU A 157 13.26 -4.95 -2.85
CA LEU A 157 13.14 -3.93 -3.91
C LEU A 157 14.30 -3.98 -4.90
N GLU A 158 15.53 -4.22 -4.42
CA GLU A 158 16.72 -4.34 -5.25
C GLU A 158 16.61 -5.53 -6.21
N GLN A 159 16.22 -6.71 -5.69
CA GLN A 159 15.98 -7.91 -6.49
C GLN A 159 14.82 -7.72 -7.47
N GLN A 160 13.77 -6.98 -7.07
CA GLN A 160 12.67 -6.63 -7.96
C GLN A 160 13.14 -5.72 -9.12
N ILE A 161 14.03 -4.76 -8.86
CA ILE A 161 14.62 -3.89 -9.90
C ILE A 161 15.43 -4.73 -10.89
N VAL A 162 16.25 -5.66 -10.40
CA VAL A 162 17.01 -6.60 -11.25
C VAL A 162 16.07 -7.49 -12.07
N ALA A 163 15.01 -8.02 -11.47
CA ALA A 163 14.02 -8.84 -12.17
C ALA A 163 13.30 -8.04 -13.27
N TYR A 164 12.92 -6.79 -12.98
CA TYR A 164 12.33 -5.88 -13.96
C TYR A 164 13.28 -5.66 -15.13
N HIS A 165 14.55 -5.34 -14.86
CA HIS A 165 15.58 -5.17 -15.88
C HIS A 165 15.71 -6.41 -16.76
N CYS A 166 15.89 -7.59 -16.16
CA CYS A 166 16.04 -8.85 -16.88
C CYS A 166 14.83 -9.20 -17.76
N LYS A 167 13.60 -8.92 -17.28
CA LYS A 167 12.38 -9.29 -17.99
C LYS A 167 11.95 -8.27 -19.05
N SER A 168 12.18 -6.98 -18.80
CA SER A 168 11.79 -5.90 -19.71
C SER A 168 12.87 -5.55 -20.74
N GLY A 169 14.15 -5.75 -20.41
CA GLY A 169 15.29 -5.26 -21.17
C GLY A 169 15.57 -3.76 -21.01
N LEU A 170 14.82 -3.03 -20.17
CA LEU A 170 15.05 -1.60 -19.94
C LEU A 170 16.34 -1.38 -19.14
N PRO A 171 17.19 -0.40 -19.51
CA PRO A 171 18.38 -0.07 -18.73
C PRO A 171 18.00 0.57 -17.38
N TYR A 172 18.88 0.45 -16.38
CA TYR A 172 18.60 0.94 -15.01
C TYR A 172 18.22 2.43 -14.94
N HIS A 173 18.86 3.29 -15.74
CA HIS A 173 18.53 4.72 -15.77
C HIS A 173 17.13 5.01 -16.31
N GLU A 174 16.55 4.14 -17.15
CA GLU A 174 15.15 4.26 -17.54
C GLU A 174 14.22 3.77 -16.42
N ILE A 175 14.60 2.69 -15.73
CA ILE A 175 13.86 2.15 -14.57
C ILE A 175 13.78 3.18 -13.44
N GLU A 176 14.88 3.88 -13.14
CA GLU A 176 14.96 4.98 -12.18
C GLU A 176 13.92 6.09 -12.46
N ASN A 177 13.60 6.31 -13.73
CA ASN A 177 12.65 7.34 -14.16
C ASN A 177 11.19 6.88 -14.17
N LEU A 178 10.93 5.58 -14.01
CA LEU A 178 9.57 5.07 -13.84
C LEU A 178 8.98 5.56 -12.53
N THR A 179 7.66 5.78 -12.50
CA THR A 179 6.97 5.97 -11.23
C THR A 179 6.85 4.64 -10.49
N LEU A 180 6.72 4.68 -9.16
CA LEU A 180 6.46 3.50 -8.33
C LEU A 180 5.26 2.70 -8.87
N TYR A 181 4.21 3.39 -9.30
CA TYR A 181 3.04 2.76 -9.93
C TYR A 181 3.41 1.97 -11.19
N GLN A 182 4.16 2.59 -12.11
CA GLN A 182 4.54 1.96 -13.38
C GLN A 182 5.42 0.74 -13.15
N PHE A 183 6.38 0.85 -12.23
CA PHE A 183 7.28 -0.24 -11.86
C PHE A 183 6.50 -1.44 -11.30
N HIS A 184 5.71 -1.23 -10.25
CA HIS A 184 4.96 -2.30 -9.58
C HIS A 184 3.87 -2.92 -10.48
N LYS A 185 3.10 -2.11 -11.22
CA LYS A 185 2.12 -2.65 -12.18
C LYS A 185 2.80 -3.40 -13.32
N GLY A 186 3.98 -2.94 -13.76
CA GLY A 186 4.80 -3.65 -14.74
C GLY A 186 5.20 -5.03 -14.24
N LEU A 187 5.74 -5.14 -13.02
CA LEU A 187 6.10 -6.43 -12.41
C LEU A 187 4.91 -7.38 -12.30
N ILE A 188 3.78 -6.91 -11.77
CA ILE A 188 2.56 -7.72 -11.64
C ILE A 188 2.13 -8.27 -13.00
N ARG A 189 2.16 -7.43 -14.04
CA ARG A 189 1.80 -7.86 -15.39
C ARG A 189 2.79 -8.86 -15.97
N MET A 190 4.10 -8.64 -15.77
CA MET A 190 5.14 -9.57 -16.22
C MET A 190 5.04 -10.93 -15.56
N ASP A 191 4.78 -10.98 -14.25
CA ASP A 191 4.55 -12.23 -13.51
C ASP A 191 3.31 -12.96 -14.03
N TYR A 192 2.22 -12.23 -14.28
CA TYR A 192 1.01 -12.80 -14.87
C TYR A 192 1.25 -13.35 -16.28
N MET A 193 2.06 -12.67 -17.10
CA MET A 193 2.45 -13.16 -18.44
C MET A 193 3.21 -14.48 -18.34
N VAL A 194 4.24 -14.55 -17.48
CA VAL A 194 5.03 -15.79 -17.28
C VAL A 194 4.16 -16.94 -16.78
N SER A 195 3.28 -16.66 -15.82
CA SER A 195 2.34 -17.65 -15.28
C SER A 195 1.34 -18.13 -16.33
N SER A 196 0.80 -17.20 -17.13
CA SER A 196 -0.14 -17.52 -18.22
C SER A 196 0.54 -18.41 -19.27
N ASP A 197 1.75 -18.07 -19.69
CA ASP A 197 2.52 -18.85 -20.67
C ASP A 197 2.82 -20.27 -20.16
N ALA A 198 3.22 -20.40 -18.88
CA ALA A 198 3.47 -21.70 -18.26
C ALA A 198 2.20 -22.57 -18.25
N ILE A 199 1.05 -21.97 -17.89
CA ILE A 199 -0.25 -22.65 -17.87
C ILE A 199 -0.66 -23.10 -19.28
N LEU A 200 -0.54 -22.21 -20.28
CA LEU A 200 -0.89 -22.53 -21.67
C LEU A 200 0.01 -23.64 -22.23
N ASN A 201 1.31 -23.62 -21.94
CA ASN A 201 2.23 -24.67 -22.34
C ASN A 201 1.90 -26.02 -21.68
N ALA A 202 1.52 -26.03 -20.40
CA ALA A 202 1.06 -27.24 -19.71
C ALA A 202 -0.24 -27.81 -20.30
N ARG A 203 -1.12 -26.94 -20.82
CA ARG A 203 -2.29 -27.37 -21.60
C ARG A 203 -1.88 -28.01 -22.92
N TYR A 204 -1.02 -27.34 -23.69
CA TYR A 204 -0.58 -27.83 -25.00
C TYR A 204 0.21 -29.14 -24.92
N SER A 205 0.91 -29.39 -23.80
CA SER A 205 1.59 -30.67 -23.54
C SER A 205 0.64 -31.78 -23.07
N GLY A 206 -0.65 -31.49 -22.86
CA GLY A 206 -1.64 -32.45 -22.36
C GLY A 206 -1.54 -32.75 -20.86
N MET A 207 -0.75 -31.97 -20.09
CA MET A 207 -0.61 -32.16 -18.64
C MET A 207 -1.77 -31.55 -17.84
N VAL A 208 -2.47 -30.56 -18.40
CA VAL A 208 -3.60 -29.86 -17.77
C VAL A 208 -4.76 -29.74 -18.75
N GLU A 209 -5.94 -30.19 -18.34
CA GLU A 209 -7.20 -29.98 -19.07
C GLU A 209 -8.07 -28.93 -18.35
N PHE A 210 -8.49 -27.89 -19.07
CA PHE A 210 -9.43 -26.90 -18.57
C PHE A 210 -10.87 -27.35 -18.82
N LYS A 211 -11.74 -27.15 -17.83
CA LYS A 211 -13.16 -27.54 -17.93
C LYS A 211 -13.94 -26.62 -18.86
N ASN A 212 -13.58 -25.33 -18.94
CA ASN A 212 -14.19 -24.35 -19.83
C ASN A 212 -13.11 -23.50 -20.53
N ASP A 213 -13.37 -23.05 -21.77
CA ASP A 213 -12.47 -22.12 -22.49
C ASP A 213 -12.42 -20.72 -21.86
N GLN A 214 -13.38 -20.35 -21.01
CA GLN A 214 -13.35 -19.09 -20.23
C GLN A 214 -12.31 -19.12 -19.09
N ASP A 215 -11.76 -20.29 -18.75
CA ASP A 215 -10.73 -20.42 -17.72
C ASP A 215 -9.31 -20.15 -18.27
N LEU A 216 -9.19 -19.80 -19.56
CA LEU A 216 -7.90 -19.51 -20.15
C LEU A 216 -7.34 -18.18 -19.64
N PRO A 217 -6.17 -18.18 -18.99
CA PRO A 217 -5.55 -16.94 -18.58
C PRO A 217 -5.14 -16.14 -19.83
N HIS A 218 -5.52 -14.87 -19.88
CA HIS A 218 -5.16 -13.97 -20.96
C HIS A 218 -4.45 -12.76 -20.38
N TRP A 219 -3.23 -12.49 -20.85
CA TRP A 219 -2.36 -11.49 -20.23
C TRP A 219 -2.84 -10.04 -20.36
N LEU A 220 -3.84 -9.71 -21.19
CA LEU A 220 -4.52 -8.40 -21.17
C LEU A 220 -5.81 -8.40 -20.35
N GLY A 221 -6.17 -9.53 -19.75
CA GLY A 221 -7.31 -9.65 -18.85
C GLY A 221 -7.16 -8.76 -17.62
N HIS A 222 -8.30 -8.49 -16.98
CA HIS A 222 -8.30 -7.83 -15.68
C HIS A 222 -7.50 -8.69 -14.69
N ILE A 223 -6.57 -8.07 -13.97
CA ILE A 223 -5.90 -8.71 -12.84
C ILE A 223 -6.66 -8.21 -11.62
N ASP A 224 -7.38 -9.11 -10.97
CA ASP A 224 -7.97 -8.83 -9.67
C ASP A 224 -6.83 -8.49 -8.70
N GLU A 225 -6.91 -7.31 -8.10
CA GLU A 225 -6.03 -7.02 -6.97
C GLU A 225 -6.48 -7.90 -5.81
N PRO A 226 -5.57 -8.66 -5.16
CA PRO A 226 -5.95 -9.51 -4.06
C PRO A 226 -6.65 -8.67 -3.00
N LYS A 227 -7.90 -9.00 -2.65
CA LYS A 227 -8.62 -8.19 -1.66
C LYS A 227 -7.88 -8.27 -0.33
N LYS A 228 -7.94 -7.17 0.42
CA LYS A 228 -7.29 -7.05 1.72
C LYS A 228 -7.62 -8.27 2.60
N ASN A 229 -6.58 -8.98 3.02
CA ASN A 229 -6.67 -10.16 3.88
C ASN A 229 -7.41 -11.38 3.28
N GLU A 230 -7.78 -11.43 1.99
CA GLU A 230 -8.40 -12.62 1.40
C GLU A 230 -7.47 -13.84 1.48
N ASP A 231 -6.17 -13.65 1.24
CA ASP A 231 -5.16 -14.71 1.42
C ASP A 231 -5.10 -15.22 2.86
N VAL A 232 -5.44 -14.39 3.84
CA VAL A 232 -5.44 -14.72 5.27
C VAL A 232 -6.79 -15.34 5.67
N ILE A 233 -7.90 -14.83 5.15
CA ILE A 233 -9.28 -15.29 5.42
C ILE A 233 -9.54 -16.63 4.75
N MET A 234 -9.15 -16.80 3.48
CA MET A 234 -9.23 -18.09 2.79
C MET A 234 -8.37 -19.15 3.50
N THR A 235 -7.18 -18.76 3.98
CA THR A 235 -6.30 -19.70 4.70
C THR A 235 -6.81 -20.00 6.12
N LYS A 236 -7.43 -19.06 6.84
CA LYS A 236 -8.09 -19.35 8.12
C LYS A 236 -9.25 -20.33 7.94
N SER A 237 -10.05 -20.17 6.88
CA SER A 237 -11.11 -21.14 6.56
C SER A 237 -10.56 -22.53 6.20
N ALA A 238 -9.44 -22.58 5.46
CA ALA A 238 -8.76 -23.83 5.14
C ALA A 238 -8.11 -24.46 6.38
N PHE A 239 -7.56 -23.64 7.28
CA PHE A 239 -6.96 -24.03 8.55
C PHE A 239 -8.01 -24.54 9.54
N ASP A 240 -9.14 -23.84 9.72
CA ASP A 240 -10.26 -24.30 10.55
C ASP A 240 -10.83 -25.61 10.01
N LYS A 241 -10.86 -25.79 8.69
CA LYS A 241 -11.26 -27.04 8.03
C LYS A 241 -10.25 -28.17 8.29
N GLN A 242 -8.95 -27.85 8.36
CA GLN A 242 -7.87 -28.79 8.66
C GLN A 242 -7.79 -29.15 10.15
N MET A 243 -8.04 -28.19 11.05
CA MET A 243 -8.14 -28.39 12.51
C MET A 243 -9.36 -29.24 12.88
N LYS A 244 -10.50 -29.02 12.21
CA LYS A 244 -11.67 -29.90 12.30
C LYS A 244 -11.40 -31.31 11.77
N GLN A 245 -10.63 -31.44 10.68
CA GLN A 245 -10.23 -32.75 10.15
C GLN A 245 -9.25 -33.49 11.08
N LEU A 246 -8.46 -32.76 11.87
CA LEU A 246 -7.51 -33.30 12.85
C LEU A 246 -8.10 -33.46 14.26
N GLY A 247 -9.38 -33.10 14.47
CA GLY A 247 -10.09 -33.30 15.75
C GLY A 247 -9.63 -32.39 16.90
N LEU A 248 -8.93 -31.30 16.61
CA LEU A 248 -8.39 -30.37 17.61
C LEU A 248 -9.19 -29.06 17.60
N ASP A 249 -10.49 -29.11 17.93
CA ASP A 249 -11.24 -27.89 18.20
C ASP A 249 -10.98 -27.46 19.65
N SER A 250 -10.56 -26.20 19.85
CA SER A 250 -10.56 -25.54 21.16
C SER A 250 -11.99 -25.18 21.57
N SER A 251 -12.82 -26.19 21.78
CA SER A 251 -14.15 -26.08 22.38
C SER A 251 -14.24 -27.00 23.58
N SER A 252 -13.44 -26.69 24.60
CA SER A 252 -13.61 -27.23 25.96
C SER A 252 -13.18 -26.16 26.95
N ASN A 253 -13.99 -25.10 27.04
CA ASN A 253 -14.21 -24.39 28.30
C ASN A 253 -15.52 -23.62 28.23
N LYS A 254 -16.62 -24.36 28.38
CA LYS A 254 -17.83 -23.84 28.98
C LYS A 254 -18.26 -24.80 30.09
N LYS A 255 -18.25 -24.25 31.31
CA LYS A 255 -18.97 -24.67 32.53
C LYS A 255 -18.45 -25.92 33.25
N GLN A 256 -17.78 -25.69 34.38
CA GLN A 256 -18.40 -25.76 35.71
C GLN A 256 -17.69 -24.81 36.66
#